data_AF-A0A9P8L3A0-F1
#
_entry.id   AF-A0A9P8L3A0-F1
#
_cell.length_a   1.000
_cell.length_b   1.000
_cell.length_c   1.000
_cell.angle_alpha   90.00
_cell.angle_beta   90.00
_cell.angle_gamma   90.00
#
_symmetry.space_group_name_H-M   'P 1'
#
loop_
_entity.id
_entity.type
_entity.pdbx_description
1 polymer ?
#
loop_
_entity_poly.entity_id
_entity_poly.type
_entity_poly.pdbx_seq_one_letter_code
_entity_poly.pdbx_strand_id
1 'polypeptide(L)'
;MATPSAPPVLSTPDRHFLEDPTPAPKPRNAPRLSDGELLITYEIERTVREIRQGRWLRIALQFPDEMLVDAPRVFAALDRRLKEARKSDATGQVGASVPHGEAPVHDAASGKQLENKIGSLEIPEAGATGGATDSEEERLYILADTSYGSCCVDEIAAEHIDASVIVHYGRTCLSPTARLPVIYVFTTQPLPLEPVIQAFQEAFPSMDERVVLMADVTYVNHVQRVYDALHEIGYTDVFKTAVIHSPSSPLPNRTVPAGVEEGKEELG
;
A
#
# COMPACT_ATOMS: atom_id res chain seq x y z
N MET A 1 -32.59 19.48 -34.64
CA MET A 1 -31.33 20.03 -34.09
C MET A 1 -31.48 20.00 -32.57
N ALA A 2 -30.82 19.05 -31.91
CA ALA A 2 -30.87 18.93 -30.46
C ALA A 2 -29.90 19.92 -29.83
N THR A 3 -30.38 20.72 -28.88
CA THR A 3 -29.56 21.63 -28.08
C THR A 3 -28.63 20.83 -27.17
N PRO A 4 -27.32 21.11 -27.11
CA PRO A 4 -26.44 20.41 -26.18
C PRO A 4 -26.84 20.76 -24.74
N SER A 5 -27.12 19.74 -23.94
CA SER A 5 -27.30 19.88 -22.50
C SER A 5 -25.96 20.27 -21.88
N ALA A 6 -25.96 21.28 -21.02
CA ALA A 6 -24.77 21.69 -20.30
C ALA A 6 -24.23 20.51 -19.47
N PRO A 7 -22.90 20.29 -19.45
CA PRO A 7 -22.31 19.26 -18.59
C PRO A 7 -22.61 19.57 -17.11
N PRO A 8 -22.85 18.55 -16.27
CA PRO A 8 -23.10 18.75 -14.85
C PRO A 8 -21.90 19.44 -14.19
N VAL A 9 -22.18 20.43 -13.34
CA VAL A 9 -21.16 21.13 -12.56
C VAL A 9 -20.61 20.14 -11.52
N LEU A 10 -19.46 19.55 -11.81
CA LEU A 10 -18.74 18.57 -11.00
C LEU A 10 -17.75 19.22 -10.00
N SER A 11 -17.78 20.54 -9.84
CA SER A 11 -16.93 21.22 -8.87
C SER A 11 -17.63 21.34 -7.52
N THR A 12 -17.02 20.75 -6.49
CA THR A 12 -17.26 21.15 -5.10
C THR A 12 -17.02 22.66 -4.97
N PRO A 13 -17.90 23.42 -4.28
CA PRO A 13 -17.71 24.86 -4.13
C PRO A 13 -16.40 25.17 -3.38
N ASP A 14 -15.71 26.24 -3.81
CA ASP A 14 -14.40 26.76 -3.33
C ASP A 14 -14.34 27.17 -1.83
N ARG A 15 -15.30 26.72 -1.01
CA ARG A 15 -15.42 27.05 0.42
C ARG A 15 -15.09 25.92 1.38
N HIS A 16 -14.56 24.81 0.87
CA HIS A 16 -13.80 23.90 1.73
C HIS A 16 -12.37 24.44 1.82
N PHE A 17 -12.13 25.15 2.93
CA PHE A 17 -10.80 25.40 3.48
C PHE A 17 -9.95 24.13 3.43
N LEU A 18 -8.62 24.28 3.43
CA LEU A 18 -7.63 23.20 3.64
C LEU A 18 -7.95 22.40 4.93
N GLU A 19 -8.97 21.57 4.89
CA GLU A 19 -9.21 20.49 5.82
C GLU A 19 -8.41 19.33 5.24
N ASP A 20 -7.31 19.01 5.91
CA ASP A 20 -6.62 17.76 5.69
C ASP A 20 -7.66 16.63 5.86
N PRO A 21 -7.99 15.86 4.80
CA PRO A 21 -8.98 14.80 4.87
C PRO A 21 -8.49 13.61 5.72
N THR A 22 -7.39 13.77 6.45
CA THR A 22 -6.90 12.84 7.47
C THR A 22 -8.07 12.36 8.32
N PRO A 23 -8.47 11.08 8.18
CA PRO A 23 -9.52 10.49 8.99
C PRO A 23 -9.19 10.72 10.46
N ALA A 24 -10.20 11.06 11.26
CA ALA A 24 -10.00 11.23 12.69
C ALA A 24 -9.24 10.01 13.25
N PRO A 25 -8.22 10.22 14.11
CA PRO A 25 -7.42 9.13 14.65
C PRO A 25 -8.34 8.07 15.24
N LYS A 26 -8.10 6.80 14.90
CA LYS A 26 -8.89 5.68 15.42
C LYS A 26 -9.00 5.82 16.94
N PRO A 27 -10.20 5.65 17.52
CA PRO A 27 -10.36 5.74 18.96
C PRO A 27 -9.35 4.80 19.62
N ARG A 28 -8.75 5.22 20.74
CA ARG A 28 -7.67 4.50 21.44
C ARG A 28 -8.01 3.04 21.81
N ASN A 29 -9.28 2.69 21.76
CA ASN A 29 -9.86 1.37 22.04
C ASN A 29 -10.34 0.62 20.77
N ALA A 30 -9.96 1.07 19.57
CA ALA A 30 -10.25 0.32 18.35
C ALA A 30 -9.63 -1.08 18.44
N PRO A 31 -10.32 -2.12 17.96
CA PRO A 31 -9.77 -3.47 17.94
C PRO A 31 -8.43 -3.47 17.21
N ARG A 32 -7.39 -3.96 17.87
CA ARG A 32 -6.09 -4.17 17.22
C ARG A 32 -6.26 -5.26 16.16
N LEU A 33 -5.61 -5.07 15.01
CA LEU A 33 -5.57 -6.10 13.98
C LEU A 33 -5.03 -7.41 14.57
N SER A 34 -5.62 -8.54 14.23
CA SER A 34 -5.00 -9.84 14.52
C SER A 34 -3.67 -9.98 13.78
N ASP A 35 -2.83 -10.94 14.17
CA ASP A 35 -1.54 -11.14 13.51
C ASP A 35 -1.69 -11.50 12.03
N GLY A 36 -2.74 -12.25 11.66
CA GLY A 36 -3.03 -12.59 10.27
C GLY A 36 -3.48 -11.38 9.45
N GLU A 37 -4.39 -10.56 9.99
CA GLU A 37 -4.85 -9.34 9.32
C GLU A 37 -3.72 -8.32 9.17
N LEU A 38 -2.80 -8.24 10.13
CA LEU A 38 -1.65 -7.36 10.06
C LEU A 38 -0.70 -7.77 8.92
N LEU A 39 -0.44 -9.07 8.75
CA LEU A 39 0.40 -9.58 7.65
C LEU A 39 -0.20 -9.24 6.28
N ILE A 40 -1.52 -9.33 6.15
CA ILE A 40 -2.24 -9.04 4.90
C ILE A 40 -2.31 -7.53 4.65
N THR A 41 -2.77 -6.75 5.64
CA THR A 41 -2.99 -5.30 5.51
C THR A 41 -1.70 -4.55 5.18
N TYR A 42 -0.59 -4.95 5.78
CA TYR A 42 0.73 -4.35 5.56
C TYR A 42 1.58 -5.09 4.52
N GLU A 43 0.98 -6.03 3.78
CA GLU A 43 1.62 -6.79 2.69
C GLU A 43 3.03 -7.31 3.05
N ILE A 44 3.16 -7.90 4.23
CA ILE A 44 4.48 -8.22 4.82
C ILE A 44 5.29 -9.17 3.94
N GLU A 45 4.64 -10.19 3.36
CA GLU A 45 5.31 -11.17 2.49
C GLU A 45 5.85 -10.55 1.20
N ARG A 46 5.08 -9.62 0.61
CA ARG A 46 5.47 -8.91 -0.60
C ARG A 46 6.63 -7.98 -0.30
N THR A 47 6.52 -7.20 0.78
CA THR A 47 7.55 -6.26 1.24
C THR A 47 8.87 -6.98 1.49
N VAL A 48 8.86 -8.13 2.18
CA VAL A 48 10.06 -8.95 2.41
C VAL A 48 10.71 -9.38 1.09
N ARG A 49 9.90 -9.83 0.12
CA ARG A 49 10.39 -10.26 -1.19
C ARG A 49 11.05 -9.11 -1.95
N GLU A 50 10.43 -7.93 -1.97
CA GLU A 50 10.97 -6.75 -2.64
C GLU A 50 12.26 -6.25 -1.98
N ILE A 51 12.32 -6.24 -0.63
CA ILE A 51 13.54 -5.91 0.12
C ILE A 51 14.69 -6.83 -0.29
N ARG A 52 14.46 -8.14 -0.31
CA ARG A 52 15.48 -9.15 -0.65
C ARG A 52 15.91 -9.06 -2.12
N GLN A 53 14.97 -8.88 -3.04
CA GLN A 53 15.25 -8.74 -4.47
C GLN A 53 16.07 -7.48 -4.76
N GLY A 54 15.75 -6.38 -4.10
CA GLY A 54 16.50 -5.12 -4.20
C GLY A 54 17.84 -5.13 -3.47
N ARG A 55 18.11 -6.16 -2.64
CA ARG A 55 19.31 -6.26 -1.79
C ARG A 55 19.49 -5.03 -0.90
N TRP A 56 18.38 -4.48 -0.43
CA TRP A 56 18.39 -3.30 0.43
C TRP A 56 18.79 -3.69 1.85
N LEU A 57 19.77 -2.99 2.43
CA LEU A 57 20.30 -3.29 3.76
C LEU A 57 19.83 -2.32 4.85
N ARG A 58 19.57 -1.06 4.50
CA ARG A 58 19.04 -0.05 5.43
C ARG A 58 17.68 0.39 4.91
N ILE A 59 16.62 0.07 5.64
CA ILE A 59 15.25 0.22 5.20
C ILE A 59 14.52 1.17 6.15
N ALA A 60 14.06 2.30 5.63
CA ALA A 60 13.17 3.20 6.34
C ALA A 60 11.72 2.71 6.25
N LEU A 61 10.98 2.77 7.35
CA LEU A 61 9.55 2.46 7.42
C LEU A 61 8.81 3.75 7.77
N GLN A 62 8.01 4.25 6.83
CA GLN A 62 7.22 5.46 7.01
C GLN A 62 5.75 5.09 7.15
N PHE A 63 5.14 5.49 8.26
CA PHE A 63 3.73 5.25 8.56
C PHE A 63 3.00 6.58 8.68
N PRO A 64 1.74 6.67 8.23
CA PRO A 64 0.88 7.78 8.57
C PRO A 64 0.42 7.64 10.04
N ASP A 65 0.00 8.76 10.63
CA ASP A 65 -0.33 8.87 12.06
C ASP A 65 -1.29 7.78 12.56
N GLU A 66 -2.33 7.48 11.78
CA GLU A 66 -3.36 6.50 12.13
C GLU A 66 -2.85 5.05 12.14
N MET A 67 -1.66 4.79 11.58
CA MET A 67 -1.03 3.48 11.46
C MET A 67 0.19 3.33 12.39
N LEU A 68 0.68 4.41 13.01
CA LEU A 68 1.82 4.35 13.93
C LEU A 68 1.60 3.40 15.12
N VAL A 69 0.34 3.19 15.52
CA VAL A 69 -0.02 2.22 16.58
C VAL A 69 0.38 0.78 16.25
N ASP A 70 0.44 0.43 14.96
CA ASP A 70 0.82 -0.91 14.50
C ASP A 70 2.31 -1.01 14.16
N ALA A 71 3.02 0.11 14.03
CA ALA A 71 4.40 0.16 13.55
C ALA A 71 5.36 -0.80 14.28
N PRO A 72 5.34 -0.95 15.63
CA PRO A 72 6.19 -1.93 16.31
C PRO A 72 5.89 -3.39 15.94
N ARG A 73 4.62 -3.72 15.67
CA ARG A 73 4.20 -5.08 15.27
C ARG A 73 4.57 -5.36 13.83
N VAL A 74 4.41 -4.38 12.95
CA VAL A 74 4.84 -4.44 11.54
C VAL A 74 6.35 -4.64 11.47
N PHE A 75 7.11 -3.86 12.24
CA PHE A 75 8.56 -4.02 12.39
C PHE A 75 8.94 -5.43 12.81
N ALA A 76 8.33 -5.95 13.91
CA ALA A 76 8.63 -7.28 14.40
C ALA A 76 8.26 -8.39 13.39
N ALA A 77 7.17 -8.20 12.65
CA ALA A 77 6.77 -9.12 11.59
C ALA A 77 7.79 -9.13 10.44
N LEU A 78 8.19 -7.96 9.94
CA LEU A 78 9.21 -7.84 8.88
C LEU A 78 10.55 -8.43 9.32
N ASP A 79 11.05 -8.06 10.50
CA ASP A 79 12.32 -8.55 11.04
C ASP A 79 12.35 -10.08 11.14
N ARG A 80 11.28 -10.67 11.67
CA ARG A 80 11.14 -12.14 11.74
C ARG A 80 11.17 -12.77 10.35
N ARG A 81 10.40 -12.25 9.40
CA ARG A 81 10.29 -12.84 8.05
C ARG A 81 11.58 -12.67 7.24
N LEU A 82 12.29 -11.55 7.38
CA LEU A 82 13.61 -11.35 6.78
C LEU A 82 14.63 -12.37 7.34
N LYS A 83 14.63 -12.58 8.66
CA LYS A 83 15.48 -13.60 9.31
C LYS A 83 15.15 -15.03 8.86
N GLU A 84 13.87 -15.35 8.70
CA GLU A 84 13.42 -16.65 8.17
C GLU A 84 13.86 -16.84 6.72
N ALA A 85 13.64 -15.84 5.85
CA ALA A 85 14.07 -15.88 4.45
C ALA A 85 15.58 -16.08 4.31
N ARG A 86 16.39 -15.38 5.13
CA ARG A 86 17.85 -15.53 5.16
C ARG A 86 18.29 -16.94 5.56
N LYS A 87 17.60 -17.57 6.50
CA LYS A 87 17.89 -18.96 6.89
C LYS A 87 17.56 -19.93 5.76
N SER A 88 16.44 -19.74 5.07
CA SER A 88 16.06 -20.55 3.92
C SER A 88 17.07 -20.48 2.77
N ASP A 89 17.62 -19.28 2.51
CA ASP A 89 18.67 -19.10 1.50
C ASP A 89 19.98 -19.80 1.91
N ALA A 90 20.34 -19.76 3.19
CA ALA A 90 21.52 -20.43 3.73
C ALA A 90 21.39 -21.97 3.74
N THR A 91 20.17 -22.52 3.84
CA THR A 91 19.92 -23.97 3.84
C THR A 91 19.65 -24.55 2.45
N GLY A 92 19.65 -23.74 1.39
CA GLY A 92 19.54 -24.19 0.00
C GLY A 92 18.21 -24.87 -0.36
N GLN A 93 17.16 -24.69 0.45
CA GLN A 93 15.82 -25.17 0.11
C GLN A 93 15.14 -24.16 -0.82
N VAL A 94 15.34 -24.37 -2.13
CA VAL A 94 14.58 -23.68 -3.18
C VAL A 94 13.12 -24.15 -3.09
N GLY A 95 12.28 -23.36 -2.42
CA GLY A 95 10.83 -23.55 -2.37
C GLY A 95 10.19 -23.13 -3.69
N ALA A 96 9.58 -24.11 -4.37
CA ALA A 96 8.85 -23.96 -5.61
C ALA A 96 7.76 -22.87 -5.55
N SER A 97 7.57 -22.20 -6.68
CA SER A 97 6.42 -21.35 -6.99
C SER A 97 5.10 -21.98 -6.56
N VAL A 98 4.33 -21.27 -5.73
CA VAL A 98 2.93 -21.62 -5.46
C VAL A 98 2.05 -21.07 -6.59
N PRO A 99 1.28 -21.89 -7.33
CA PRO A 99 0.28 -21.41 -8.27
C PRO A 99 -0.97 -20.91 -7.53
N HIS A 100 -1.64 -19.95 -8.16
CA HIS A 100 -3.00 -19.52 -7.87
C HIS A 100 -3.96 -20.71 -7.73
N GLY A 101 -4.84 -20.69 -6.71
CA GLY A 101 -6.05 -21.52 -6.67
C GLY A 101 -6.37 -22.14 -5.31
N GLU A 102 -7.40 -21.57 -4.68
CA GLU A 102 -8.34 -22.22 -3.76
C GLU A 102 -7.87 -22.66 -2.36
N ALA A 103 -8.55 -22.13 -1.36
CA ALA A 103 -8.40 -22.45 0.06
C ALA A 103 -8.88 -23.88 0.38
N PRO A 104 -8.23 -24.56 1.34
CA PRO A 104 -8.89 -25.56 2.15
C PRO A 104 -9.09 -25.08 3.58
N VAL A 105 -10.26 -25.46 4.09
CA VAL A 105 -10.81 -25.27 5.43
C VAL A 105 -10.33 -26.36 6.42
N HIS A 106 -10.35 -26.00 7.71
CA HIS A 106 -10.12 -26.81 8.93
C HIS A 106 -8.66 -27.28 9.17
N ASP A 107 -8.08 -27.26 10.37
CA ASP A 107 -8.66 -27.50 11.70
C ASP A 107 -7.82 -26.85 12.82
N ALA A 108 -8.48 -26.61 13.95
CA ALA A 108 -7.96 -25.96 15.14
C ALA A 108 -7.11 -26.93 16.00
N ALA A 109 -5.86 -26.57 16.30
CA ALA A 109 -5.19 -26.83 17.58
C ALA A 109 -3.68 -26.52 17.54
N SER A 110 -3.29 -25.31 17.95
CA SER A 110 -2.01 -25.10 18.68
C SER A 110 -1.91 -23.68 19.23
N GLY A 111 -2.93 -23.26 19.97
CA GLY A 111 -2.83 -22.12 20.87
C GLY A 111 -2.22 -22.59 22.19
N LYS A 112 -0.89 -22.56 22.32
CA LYS A 112 -0.14 -22.61 23.60
C LYS A 112 1.37 -22.55 23.39
N GLN A 113 1.91 -21.50 22.76
CA GLN A 113 3.36 -21.24 22.85
C GLN A 113 3.84 -19.82 22.49
N LEU A 114 3.04 -18.76 22.73
CA LEU A 114 3.43 -17.39 22.32
C LEU A 114 3.60 -16.37 23.46
N GLU A 115 3.38 -16.72 24.73
CA GLU A 115 3.32 -15.70 25.79
C GLU A 115 4.64 -15.41 26.53
N ASN A 116 5.78 -15.99 26.15
CA ASN A 116 7.03 -15.86 26.91
C ASN A 116 8.23 -15.22 26.17
N LYS A 117 8.02 -14.31 25.21
CA LYS A 117 9.14 -13.60 24.54
C LYS A 117 8.96 -12.10 24.31
N ILE A 118 8.25 -11.40 25.21
CA ILE A 118 8.14 -9.93 25.18
C ILE A 118 9.17 -9.25 26.12
N GLY A 119 9.95 -10.03 26.89
CA GLY A 119 10.82 -9.49 27.96
C GLY A 119 12.29 -9.23 27.65
N SER A 120 12.79 -9.41 26.42
CA SER A 120 14.24 -9.20 26.14
C SER A 120 14.53 -8.65 24.75
N LEU A 121 13.89 -7.53 24.41
CA LEU A 121 14.38 -6.66 23.34
C LEU A 121 15.22 -5.57 23.99
N GLU A 122 16.52 -5.81 24.10
CA GLU A 122 17.49 -4.79 24.47
C GLU A 122 17.74 -3.87 23.26
N ILE A 123 17.61 -2.57 23.49
CA ILE A 123 18.00 -1.53 22.53
C ILE A 123 19.53 -1.43 22.61
N PRO A 124 20.30 -1.63 21.52
CA PRO A 124 21.74 -1.41 21.56
C PRO A 124 22.01 0.09 21.74
N GLU A 125 22.66 0.47 22.82
CA GLU A 125 23.11 1.84 23.03
C GLU A 125 24.11 2.26 21.95
N ALA A 126 23.89 3.44 21.38
CA ALA A 126 24.81 4.06 20.45
C ALA A 126 26.04 4.58 21.20
N GLY A 127 27.15 3.83 21.17
CA GLY A 127 28.43 4.32 21.66
C GLY A 127 29.55 3.27 21.73
N ALA A 128 30.63 3.52 20.99
CA ALA A 128 31.97 2.92 21.08
C ALA A 128 32.25 1.58 20.34
N THR A 129 32.79 1.74 19.12
CA THR A 129 33.94 1.05 18.52
C THR A 129 34.27 -0.41 18.91
N GLY A 130 34.23 -1.32 17.93
CA GLY A 130 35.08 -2.51 17.93
C GLY A 130 34.51 -3.74 17.23
N GLY A 131 34.86 -3.90 15.94
CA GLY A 131 35.00 -5.18 15.22
C GLY A 131 33.98 -6.29 15.47
N ALA A 132 32.92 -6.31 14.68
CA ALA A 132 32.15 -7.50 14.37
C ALA A 132 32.04 -7.59 12.85
N THR A 133 32.25 -8.78 12.29
CA THR A 133 32.08 -9.10 10.87
C THR A 133 30.75 -8.52 10.40
N ASP A 134 30.79 -7.58 9.45
CA ASP A 134 29.60 -6.93 8.89
C ASP A 134 28.83 -7.98 8.09
N SER A 135 27.98 -8.75 8.78
CA SER A 135 26.95 -9.52 8.11
C SER A 135 26.02 -8.48 7.49
N GLU A 136 25.86 -8.57 6.16
CA GLU A 136 24.93 -7.75 5.37
C GLU A 136 23.48 -8.10 5.76
N GLU A 137 23.10 -7.76 6.99
CA GLU A 137 21.77 -7.97 7.54
C GLU A 137 20.92 -6.74 7.31
N GLU A 138 19.68 -6.97 6.90
CA GLU A 138 18.68 -5.93 6.73
C GLU A 138 18.36 -5.28 8.08
N ARG A 139 18.55 -3.96 8.15
CA ARG A 139 18.24 -3.13 9.31
C ARG A 139 17.03 -2.26 8.98
N LEU A 140 15.99 -2.43 9.77
CA LEU A 140 14.75 -1.68 9.68
C LEU A 140 14.79 -0.47 10.62
N TYR A 141 14.21 0.65 10.21
CA TYR A 141 14.12 1.87 11.00
C TYR A 141 12.74 2.50 10.84
N ILE A 142 12.03 2.73 11.94
CA ILE A 142 10.74 3.44 11.90
C ILE A 142 11.03 4.94 11.89
N LEU A 143 10.54 5.66 10.88
CA LEU A 143 10.65 7.11 10.84
C LEU A 143 9.68 7.72 11.85
N ALA A 144 10.19 8.63 12.68
CA ALA A 144 9.42 9.30 13.73
C ALA A 144 8.83 10.64 13.29
N ASP A 145 9.22 11.13 12.11
CA ASP A 145 8.85 12.44 11.58
C ASP A 145 8.03 12.24 10.30
N THR A 146 6.80 12.73 10.30
CA THR A 146 5.99 12.92 9.09
C THR A 146 5.55 14.38 9.08
N SER A 147 6.52 15.27 8.86
CA SER A 147 6.36 16.69 9.16
C SER A 147 5.22 17.37 8.41
N TYR A 148 4.87 16.97 7.18
CA TYR A 148 3.75 17.58 6.44
C TYR A 148 3.23 16.61 5.38
N GLY A 149 1.95 16.23 5.48
CA GLY A 149 1.28 15.39 4.47
C GLY A 149 1.62 13.90 4.60
N SER A 150 0.72 13.14 5.22
CA SER A 150 0.78 11.68 5.34
C SER A 150 0.95 10.95 4.00
N CYS A 151 0.68 11.63 2.89
CA CYS A 151 0.74 11.07 1.54
C CYS A 151 2.11 11.17 0.85
N CYS A 152 3.04 11.98 1.36
CA CYS A 152 4.34 12.21 0.73
C CYS A 152 5.43 11.28 1.30
N VAL A 153 6.37 10.89 0.44
CA VAL A 153 7.55 10.13 0.85
C VAL A 153 8.56 11.08 1.49
N ASP A 154 9.00 10.80 2.72
CA ASP A 154 10.00 11.62 3.41
C ASP A 154 11.43 11.13 3.14
N GLU A 155 11.97 11.56 1.99
CA GLU A 155 13.34 11.20 1.59
C GLU A 155 14.39 11.81 2.53
N ILE A 156 14.12 12.97 3.12
CA ILE A 156 15.09 13.68 3.98
C ILE A 156 15.23 12.97 5.33
N ALA A 157 14.12 12.58 5.95
CA ALA A 157 14.15 11.79 7.19
C ALA A 157 14.83 10.43 6.96
N ALA A 158 14.54 9.77 5.84
CA ALA A 158 15.18 8.49 5.48
C ALA A 158 16.69 8.62 5.24
N GLU A 159 17.16 9.74 4.70
CA GLU A 159 18.60 9.96 4.50
C GLU A 159 19.40 10.17 5.78
N HIS A 160 18.79 10.72 6.83
CA HIS A 160 19.47 10.86 8.13
C HIS A 160 19.93 9.53 8.75
N ILE A 161 19.33 8.42 8.30
CA ILE A 161 19.71 7.06 8.70
C ILE A 161 20.38 6.29 7.55
N ASP A 162 20.91 6.98 6.54
CA ASP A 162 21.48 6.40 5.31
C ASP A 162 20.61 5.26 4.73
N ALA A 163 19.28 5.46 4.69
CA ALA A 163 18.39 4.45 4.12
C ALA A 163 18.72 4.23 2.65
N SER A 164 18.66 2.98 2.23
CA SER A 164 18.81 2.56 0.84
C SER A 164 17.48 2.39 0.11
N VAL A 165 16.38 2.29 0.87
CA VAL A 165 15.00 2.19 0.39
C VAL A 165 14.05 2.69 1.48
N ILE A 166 12.89 3.21 1.09
CA ILE A 166 11.80 3.55 2.00
C ILE A 166 10.56 2.70 1.69
N VAL A 167 9.98 2.09 2.73
CA VAL A 167 8.65 1.47 2.66
C VAL A 167 7.65 2.51 3.14
N HIS A 168 6.78 2.95 2.24
CA HIS A 168 5.76 3.95 2.52
C HIS A 168 4.39 3.29 2.63
N TYR A 169 3.78 3.36 3.81
CA TYR A 169 2.48 2.76 4.11
C TYR A 169 1.32 3.75 3.93
N GLY A 170 0.16 3.24 3.49
CA GLY A 170 -1.10 3.98 3.49
C GLY A 170 -1.35 4.83 2.25
N ARG A 171 -2.10 5.93 2.44
CA ARG A 171 -2.41 6.89 1.38
C ARG A 171 -1.12 7.48 0.84
N THR A 172 -1.00 7.62 -0.48
CA THR A 172 0.15 8.30 -1.08
C THR A 172 -0.26 9.16 -2.27
N CYS A 173 0.43 10.28 -2.46
CA CYS A 173 0.26 11.16 -3.61
C CYS A 173 1.00 10.63 -4.85
N LEU A 174 1.88 9.62 -4.69
CA LEU A 174 2.77 9.12 -5.75
C LEU A 174 3.58 10.22 -6.45
N SER A 175 3.86 11.31 -5.74
CA SER A 175 4.78 12.34 -6.21
C SER A 175 6.13 11.70 -6.51
N PRO A 176 6.78 12.04 -7.64
CA PRO A 176 8.08 11.46 -7.99
C PRO A 176 9.10 11.66 -6.88
N THR A 177 9.82 10.61 -6.54
CA THR A 177 10.98 10.66 -5.64
C THR A 177 12.27 10.80 -6.45
N ALA A 178 13.30 11.41 -5.86
CA ALA A 178 14.54 11.72 -6.58
C ALA A 178 15.78 11.02 -6.02
N ARG A 179 15.75 10.58 -4.77
CA ARG A 179 16.93 10.21 -3.98
C ARG A 179 16.89 8.76 -3.58
N LEU A 180 15.71 8.24 -3.24
CA LEU A 180 15.54 6.89 -2.74
C LEU A 180 14.47 6.10 -3.54
N PRO A 181 14.71 4.80 -3.78
CA PRO A 181 13.67 3.89 -4.24
C PRO A 181 12.61 3.71 -3.14
N VAL A 182 11.37 3.51 -3.56
CA VAL A 182 10.20 3.41 -2.67
C VAL A 182 9.48 2.10 -2.90
N ILE A 183 9.16 1.40 -1.82
CA ILE A 183 8.22 0.29 -1.80
C ILE A 183 6.89 0.84 -1.25
N TYR A 184 5.89 0.95 -2.12
CA TYR A 184 4.56 1.42 -1.71
C TYR A 184 3.67 0.27 -1.23
N VAL A 185 3.09 0.45 -0.05
CA VAL A 185 2.09 -0.44 0.54
C VAL A 185 0.83 0.38 0.85
N PHE A 186 -0.11 0.42 -0.09
CA PHE A 186 -1.26 1.33 0.01
C PHE A 186 -2.24 0.98 1.12
N THR A 187 -2.24 -0.27 1.57
CA THR A 187 -3.27 -0.87 2.43
C THR A 187 -4.66 -0.81 1.78
N THR A 188 -5.63 -1.52 2.36
CA THR A 188 -7.00 -1.55 1.82
C THR A 188 -7.97 -1.07 2.88
N GLN A 189 -8.70 0.00 2.55
CA GLN A 189 -9.82 0.45 3.38
C GLN A 189 -11.06 -0.38 3.04
N PRO A 190 -11.90 -0.76 4.03
CA PRO A 190 -13.16 -1.42 3.76
C PRO A 190 -14.08 -0.56 2.90
N LEU A 191 -14.74 -1.17 1.92
CA LEU A 191 -15.73 -0.51 1.06
C LEU A 191 -17.01 -1.35 1.03
N PRO A 192 -18.15 -0.84 1.54
CA PRO A 192 -19.43 -1.51 1.33
C PRO A 192 -19.81 -1.40 -0.15
N LEU A 193 -19.98 -2.53 -0.84
CA LEU A 193 -20.19 -2.53 -2.29
C LEU A 193 -21.61 -2.10 -2.66
N GLU A 194 -22.62 -2.53 -1.92
CA GLU A 194 -24.04 -2.30 -2.26
C GLU A 194 -24.36 -0.80 -2.41
N PRO A 195 -23.97 0.10 -1.48
CA PRO A 195 -24.21 1.53 -1.65
C PRO A 195 -23.47 2.13 -2.86
N VAL A 196 -22.28 1.62 -3.18
CA VAL A 196 -21.49 2.08 -4.34
C VAL A 196 -22.18 1.71 -5.64
N ILE A 197 -22.65 0.46 -5.74
CA ILE A 197 -23.38 -0.02 -6.91
C ILE A 197 -24.70 0.73 -7.08
N GLN A 198 -25.46 0.93 -6.00
CA GLN A 198 -26.70 1.69 -6.06
C GLN A 198 -26.46 3.14 -6.53
N ALA A 199 -25.47 3.82 -5.94
CA ALA A 199 -25.12 5.18 -6.35
C ALA A 199 -24.65 5.24 -7.82
N PHE A 200 -23.94 4.22 -8.28
CA PHE A 200 -23.55 4.11 -9.69
C PHE A 200 -24.75 3.98 -10.62
N GLN A 201 -25.73 3.13 -10.27
CA GLN A 201 -26.96 2.96 -11.06
C GLN A 201 -27.82 4.21 -11.12
N GLU A 202 -27.88 4.97 -10.01
CA GLU A 202 -28.56 6.26 -9.95
C GLU A 202 -27.86 7.32 -10.82
N ALA A 203 -26.52 7.32 -10.85
CA ALA A 203 -25.73 8.25 -11.64
C ALA A 203 -25.69 7.92 -13.14
N PHE A 204 -25.67 6.64 -13.50
CA PHE A 204 -25.57 6.13 -14.87
C PHE A 204 -26.73 5.16 -15.20
N PRO A 205 -27.94 5.66 -15.51
CA PRO A 205 -29.10 4.80 -15.78
C PRO A 205 -28.99 3.98 -17.08
N SER A 206 -28.16 4.43 -18.02
CA SER A 206 -27.90 3.76 -19.29
C SER A 206 -26.74 2.76 -19.13
N MET A 207 -26.97 1.52 -19.57
CA MET A 207 -26.02 0.41 -19.41
C MET A 207 -24.93 0.38 -20.49
N ASP A 208 -25.08 1.21 -21.52
CA ASP A 208 -24.18 1.38 -22.65
C ASP A 208 -23.33 2.67 -22.55
N GLU A 209 -23.45 3.40 -21.44
CA GLU A 209 -22.65 4.60 -21.20
C GLU A 209 -21.17 4.26 -20.94
N ARG A 210 -20.29 5.06 -21.53
CA ARG A 210 -18.83 4.93 -21.39
C ARG A 210 -18.37 5.50 -20.06
N VAL A 211 -17.95 4.63 -19.15
CA VAL A 211 -17.53 5.03 -17.81
C VAL A 211 -16.13 4.52 -17.49
N VAL A 212 -15.25 5.39 -17.01
CA VAL A 212 -13.95 5.00 -16.45
C VAL A 212 -14.07 4.89 -14.93
N LEU A 213 -13.88 3.69 -14.41
CA LEU A 213 -13.87 3.41 -12.98
C LEU A 213 -12.47 3.61 -12.40
N MET A 214 -12.36 4.62 -11.54
CA MET A 214 -11.16 4.96 -10.80
C MET A 214 -11.50 5.15 -9.32
N ALA A 215 -10.56 4.79 -8.46
CA ALA A 215 -10.70 4.95 -7.01
C ALA A 215 -9.39 5.46 -6.43
N ASP A 216 -9.43 6.05 -5.23
CA ASP A 216 -8.22 6.38 -4.47
C ASP A 216 -7.34 5.12 -4.24
N VAL A 217 -6.03 5.29 -4.00
CA VAL A 217 -5.07 4.17 -3.89
C VAL A 217 -5.47 3.16 -2.79
N THR A 218 -6.10 3.62 -1.72
CA THR A 218 -6.58 2.79 -0.61
C THR A 218 -7.83 1.97 -0.93
N TYR A 219 -8.52 2.27 -2.04
CA TYR A 219 -9.71 1.56 -2.51
C TYR A 219 -9.48 0.82 -3.83
N VAL A 220 -8.27 0.85 -4.40
CA VAL A 220 -7.95 0.23 -5.70
C VAL A 220 -8.31 -1.25 -5.75
N ASN A 221 -8.13 -1.98 -4.65
CA ASN A 221 -8.44 -3.42 -4.55
C ASN A 221 -9.94 -3.73 -4.69
N HIS A 222 -10.82 -2.73 -4.53
CA HIS A 222 -12.26 -2.89 -4.74
C HIS A 222 -12.71 -2.59 -6.17
N VAL A 223 -11.89 -1.91 -6.98
CA VAL A 223 -12.24 -1.53 -8.36
C VAL A 223 -12.63 -2.76 -9.17
N GLN A 224 -11.89 -3.86 -9.03
CA GLN A 224 -12.20 -5.12 -9.69
C GLN A 224 -13.58 -5.66 -9.27
N ARG A 225 -13.88 -5.67 -7.97
CA ARG A 225 -15.15 -6.18 -7.44
C ARG A 225 -16.34 -5.32 -7.86
N VAL A 226 -16.17 -4.00 -7.86
CA VAL A 226 -17.19 -3.07 -8.36
C VAL A 226 -17.42 -3.29 -9.86
N TYR A 227 -16.35 -3.41 -10.64
CA TYR A 227 -16.43 -3.69 -12.07
C TYR A 227 -17.20 -4.99 -12.37
N ASP A 228 -16.88 -6.08 -11.66
CA ASP A 228 -17.54 -7.38 -11.85
C ASP A 228 -19.03 -7.29 -11.50
N ALA A 229 -19.38 -6.66 -10.37
CA ALA A 229 -20.78 -6.45 -9.97
C ALA A 229 -21.57 -5.61 -10.98
N LEU A 230 -20.96 -4.57 -11.57
CA LEU A 230 -21.60 -3.77 -12.62
C LEU A 230 -21.80 -4.58 -13.92
N HIS A 231 -20.84 -5.43 -14.28
CA HIS A 231 -20.97 -6.30 -15.45
C HIS A 231 -22.08 -7.35 -15.27
N GLU A 232 -22.21 -7.91 -14.06
CA GLU A 232 -23.30 -8.83 -13.71
C GLU A 232 -24.69 -8.17 -13.82
N ILE A 233 -24.79 -6.88 -13.53
CA ILE A 233 -26.01 -6.09 -13.66
C ILE A 233 -26.35 -5.78 -15.13
N GLY A 234 -25.34 -5.75 -16.01
CA GLY A 234 -25.52 -5.55 -17.45
C GLY A 234 -24.83 -4.31 -18.03
N TYR A 235 -23.97 -3.61 -17.27
CA TYR A 235 -23.15 -2.54 -17.82
C TYR A 235 -22.12 -3.10 -18.81
N THR A 236 -21.97 -2.46 -19.97
CA THR A 236 -21.19 -3.00 -21.10
C THR A 236 -19.95 -2.20 -21.45
N ASP A 237 -19.92 -0.89 -21.19
CA ASP A 237 -18.82 0.01 -21.60
C ASP A 237 -18.15 0.68 -20.39
N VAL A 238 -17.84 -0.12 -19.37
CA VAL A 238 -17.10 0.33 -18.18
C VAL A 238 -15.63 -0.09 -18.30
N PHE A 239 -14.69 0.83 -18.13
CA PHE A 239 -13.25 0.54 -18.08
C PHE A 239 -12.73 0.65 -16.64
N LYS A 240 -12.10 -0.40 -16.13
CA LYS A 240 -11.44 -0.39 -14.82
C LYS A 240 -9.99 0.06 -14.92
N THR A 241 -9.59 0.99 -14.04
CA THR A 241 -8.18 1.36 -13.87
C THR A 241 -7.47 0.43 -12.88
N ALA A 242 -6.22 0.07 -13.14
CA ALA A 242 -5.32 -0.60 -12.21
C ALA A 242 -4.12 0.30 -11.92
N VAL A 243 -3.59 0.26 -10.70
CA VAL A 243 -2.40 1.05 -10.33
C VAL A 243 -1.15 0.42 -10.94
N ILE A 244 -0.30 1.27 -11.52
CA ILE A 244 0.99 0.87 -12.10
C ILE A 244 2.07 1.15 -11.05
N HIS A 245 2.77 0.11 -10.61
CA HIS A 245 3.90 0.21 -9.70
C HIS A 245 5.21 0.36 -10.50
N SER A 246 5.38 1.50 -11.18
CA SER A 246 6.60 1.83 -11.93
C SER A 246 7.15 3.18 -11.47
N PRO A 247 8.30 3.22 -10.77
CA PRO A 247 8.87 4.46 -10.25
C PRO A 247 9.38 5.41 -11.36
N SER A 248 9.55 4.91 -12.59
CA SER A 248 10.03 5.69 -13.74
C SER A 248 8.94 6.04 -14.75
N SER A 249 7.68 5.71 -14.47
CA SER A 249 6.58 6.01 -15.40
C SER A 249 6.31 7.51 -15.45
N PRO A 250 6.17 8.14 -16.64
CA PRO A 250 5.48 9.42 -16.72
C PRO A 250 4.05 9.24 -16.18
N LEU A 251 3.53 10.23 -15.43
CA LEU A 251 2.17 10.18 -14.88
C LEU A 251 1.20 10.05 -16.06
N PRO A 252 0.51 8.90 -16.20
CA PRO A 252 -0.44 8.39 -15.21
C PRO A 252 0.02 7.09 -14.53
N ASN A 253 -0.04 7.05 -13.20
CA ASN A 253 0.23 5.86 -12.38
C ASN A 253 -0.88 4.80 -12.46
N ARG A 254 -1.65 4.77 -13.55
CA ARG A 254 -2.80 3.91 -13.76
C ARG A 254 -2.92 3.47 -15.21
N THR A 255 -3.47 2.28 -15.40
CA THR A 255 -3.80 1.79 -16.75
C THR A 255 -4.84 2.70 -17.40
N VAL A 256 -4.69 2.92 -18.70
CA VAL A 256 -5.61 3.68 -19.54
C VAL A 256 -6.27 2.76 -20.57
N PRO A 257 -7.45 3.12 -21.12
CA PRO A 257 -8.07 2.35 -22.21
C PRO A 257 -7.13 2.21 -23.42
N ALA A 258 -7.28 1.10 -24.14
CA ALA A 258 -6.51 0.86 -25.37
C ALA A 258 -6.75 1.99 -26.39
N GLY A 259 -5.67 2.54 -26.95
CA GLY A 259 -5.72 3.67 -27.90
C GLY A 259 -5.41 5.05 -27.30
N VAL A 260 -5.16 5.14 -25.99
CA VAL A 260 -4.71 6.37 -25.30
C VAL A 260 -3.18 6.45 -25.18
N GLU A 261 -2.43 5.40 -25.55
CA GLU A 261 -0.96 5.40 -25.47
C GLU A 261 -0.31 6.34 -26.50
N GLU A 262 0.28 7.42 -25.98
CA GLU A 262 1.27 8.34 -26.55
C GLU A 262 1.07 8.81 -28.01
N GLY A 263 0.10 9.71 -28.19
CA GLY A 263 0.38 10.89 -29.00
C GLY A 263 1.42 11.74 -28.27
N LYS A 264 2.64 11.83 -28.81
CA LYS A 264 3.55 12.94 -28.53
C LYS A 264 2.84 14.24 -28.94
N GLU A 265 2.01 14.81 -28.08
CA GLU A 265 1.74 16.24 -28.16
C GLU A 265 3.01 16.93 -27.69
N GLU A 266 3.76 17.43 -28.67
CA GLU A 266 4.80 18.43 -28.48
C GLU A 266 4.21 19.57 -27.64
N LEU A 267 4.57 19.61 -26.36
CA LEU A 267 4.47 20.82 -25.57
C LEU A 267 5.52 21.80 -26.12
N GLY A 268 5.10 22.58 -27.12
CA GLY A 268 5.80 23.77 -27.59
C GLY A 268 5.81 24.89 -26.56
#